data_AF-A0A542Y3A8-F1
#
_entry.id   AF-A0A542Y3A8-F1
#
_cell.length_a   1.000
_cell.length_b   1.000
_cell.length_c   1.000
_cell.angle_alpha   90.00
_cell.angle_beta   90.00
_cell.angle_gamma   90.00
#
_symmetry.space_group_name_H-M   'P 1'
#
loop_
_entity.id
_entity.type
_entity.pdbx_description
1 polymer ?
#
loop_
_entity_poly.entity_id
_entity_poly.type
_entity_poly.pdbx_seq_one_letter_code
_entity_poly.pdbx_strand_id
1 'polypeptide(L)' 'MTKKTGIEFDKSDTEVLLVCHDCGGTWRAFAWTLAEAEKSAEAHEERAHPGYTGGIRQRLDKRHAKRRERAAKR' A
#
# COMPACT_ATOMS: atom_id res chain seq x y z
N MET A 1 -5.45 23.08 -3.48
CA MET A 1 -5.76 21.64 -3.55
C MET A 1 -4.45 20.87 -3.45
N THR A 2 -4.22 20.13 -2.37
CA THR A 2 -3.04 19.27 -2.23
C THR A 2 -3.19 18.04 -3.13
N LYS A 3 -2.22 17.80 -4.00
CA LYS A 3 -2.21 16.62 -4.89
C LYS A 3 -2.06 15.36 -4.02
N LYS A 4 -2.97 14.39 -4.17
CA LYS A 4 -2.80 13.06 -3.55
C LYS A 4 -1.56 12.38 -4.17
N THR A 5 -0.79 11.69 -3.35
CA THR A 5 0.42 10.95 -3.76
C THR A 5 0.41 9.55 -3.13
N GLY A 6 1.10 8.60 -3.74
CA GLY A 6 1.15 7.21 -3.29
C GLY A 6 -0.07 6.38 -3.69
N ILE A 7 -0.12 5.15 -3.17
CA ILE A 7 -1.24 4.22 -3.37
C ILE A 7 -2.24 4.35 -2.21
N GLU A 8 -3.48 4.58 -2.57
CA GLU A 8 -4.64 4.61 -1.67
C GLU A 8 -5.31 3.23 -1.64
N PHE A 9 -5.81 2.85 -0.46
CA PHE A 9 -6.51 1.59 -0.22
C PHE A 9 -7.91 1.97 0.23
N ASP A 10 -8.88 1.74 -0.64
CA ASP A 10 -10.29 1.86 -0.31
C ASP A 10 -10.80 0.46 0.03
N LYS A 11 -11.35 0.29 1.24
CA LYS A 11 -11.67 -1.03 1.80
C LYS A 11 -13.16 -1.11 2.10
N SER A 12 -13.78 -2.18 1.63
CA SER A 12 -15.09 -2.64 2.07
C SER A 12 -14.96 -3.88 2.97
N ASP A 13 -16.10 -4.45 3.38
CA ASP A 13 -16.12 -5.70 4.14
C ASP A 13 -15.66 -6.91 3.32
N THR A 14 -15.74 -6.83 1.99
CA THR A 14 -15.48 -7.95 1.08
C THR A 14 -14.23 -7.77 0.23
N GLU A 15 -13.79 -6.55 -0.02
CA GLU A 15 -12.74 -6.27 -0.99
C GLU A 15 -11.93 -5.02 -0.64
N VAL A 16 -10.79 -4.89 -1.32
CA VAL A 16 -9.89 -3.76 -1.23
C VAL A 16 -9.56 -3.27 -2.65
N LEU A 17 -9.96 -2.05 -2.95
CA LEU A 17 -9.60 -1.32 -4.16
C LEU A 17 -8.31 -0.52 -3.90
N LEU A 18 -7.36 -0.64 -4.82
CA LEU A 18 -6.11 0.11 -4.82
C LEU A 18 -6.11 1.13 -5.95
N VAL A 19 -5.66 2.34 -5.66
CA VAL A 19 -5.49 3.41 -6.65
C VAL A 19 -4.13 4.06 -6.47
N CYS A 20 -3.30 4.05 -7.52
CA CYS A 20 -2.02 4.77 -7.49
C CYS A 20 -2.20 6.20 -8.02
N HIS A 21 -2.03 7.19 -7.15
CA HIS A 21 -2.12 8.61 -7.53
C HIS A 21 -0.85 9.12 -8.21
N ASP A 22 0.29 8.48 -7.98
CA ASP A 22 1.56 8.82 -8.66
C ASP A 22 1.51 8.44 -10.14
N CYS A 23 0.72 7.43 -10.51
CA CYS A 23 0.34 7.12 -11.89
C CYS A 23 -0.81 7.99 -12.44
N GLY A 24 -1.20 9.06 -11.74
CA GLY A 24 -2.35 9.89 -12.11
C GLY A 24 -3.70 9.15 -12.02
N GLY A 25 -3.79 8.09 -11.22
CA GLY A 25 -5.01 7.30 -11.05
C GLY A 25 -5.32 6.33 -12.20
N THR A 26 -4.39 6.17 -13.15
CA THR A 26 -4.51 5.23 -14.28
C THR A 26 -4.35 3.79 -13.84
N TRP A 27 -3.48 3.53 -12.86
CA TRP A 27 -3.33 2.22 -12.27
C TRP A 27 -4.30 2.00 -11.13
N ARG A 28 -5.02 0.87 -11.21
CA ARG A 28 -5.97 0.38 -10.21
C ARG A 28 -5.83 -1.12 -10.09
N ALA A 29 -6.03 -1.65 -8.89
CA ALA A 29 -6.04 -3.08 -8.64
C ALA A 29 -7.10 -3.45 -7.61
N PHE A 30 -7.56 -4.70 -7.65
CA PHE A 30 -8.50 -5.26 -6.67
C PHE A 30 -7.83 -6.41 -5.92
N ALA A 31 -8.24 -6.59 -4.67
CA ALA A 31 -7.81 -7.69 -3.82
C ALA A 31 -8.92 -8.07 -2.84
N TRP A 32 -8.98 -9.34 -2.43
CA TRP A 32 -9.98 -9.82 -1.47
C TRP A 32 -9.53 -9.60 -0.03
N THR A 33 -8.22 -9.58 0.19
CA THR A 33 -7.63 -9.33 1.51
C THR A 33 -6.70 -8.13 1.50
N LEU A 34 -6.52 -7.52 2.67
CA LEU A 34 -5.54 -6.45 2.85
C LEU A 34 -4.12 -6.94 2.54
N ALA A 35 -3.79 -8.19 2.88
CA ALA A 35 -2.45 -8.73 2.62
C ALA A 35 -2.17 -8.86 1.12
N GLU A 36 -3.15 -9.31 0.33
CA GLU A 36 -3.05 -9.35 -1.14
C GLU A 36 -2.94 -7.94 -1.73
N ALA A 37 -3.74 -7.00 -1.21
CA ALA A 37 -3.68 -5.61 -1.61
C ALA A 37 -2.27 -5.03 -1.40
N GLU A 38 -1.70 -5.26 -0.21
CA GLU A 38 -0.36 -4.80 0.14
C GLU A 38 0.71 -5.38 -0.78
N LYS A 39 0.63 -6.68 -1.10
CA LYS A 39 1.54 -7.34 -2.05
C LYS A 39 1.40 -6.77 -3.48
N SER A 40 0.18 -6.50 -3.91
CA SER A 40 -0.11 -5.91 -5.24
C SER A 40 0.44 -4.49 -5.35
N ALA A 41 0.27 -3.69 -4.30
CA ALA A 41 0.82 -2.34 -4.22
C ALA A 41 2.35 -2.34 -4.23
N GLU A 42 2.99 -3.23 -3.47
CA GLU A 42 4.44 -3.40 -3.45
C GLU A 42 5.00 -3.77 -4.83
N ALA A 43 4.39 -4.75 -5.49
CA ALA A 43 4.79 -5.16 -6.85
C ALA A 43 4.58 -4.05 -7.88
N HIS A 44 3.53 -3.23 -7.73
CA HIS A 44 3.33 -2.06 -8.57
C HIS A 44 4.41 -1.01 -8.35
N GLU A 45 4.73 -0.67 -7.10
CA GLU A 45 5.79 0.30 -6.79
C GLU A 45 7.15 -0.14 -7.32
N GLU A 46 7.53 -1.39 -7.12
CA GLU A 46 8.81 -1.92 -7.60
C GLU A 46 8.95 -1.82 -9.13
N ARG A 47 7.85 -2.03 -9.87
CA ARG A 47 7.86 -2.04 -11.33
C ARG A 47 7.67 -0.65 -11.95
N ALA A 48 6.76 0.16 -11.41
CA ALA A 48 6.33 1.43 -12.00
C ALA A 48 7.04 2.65 -11.39
N HIS A 49 7.54 2.53 -10.17
CA HIS A 49 8.12 3.63 -9.40
C HIS A 49 9.50 3.26 -8.80
N PRO A 50 10.48 2.85 -9.62
CA PRO A 50 11.78 2.41 -9.12
C PRO A 50 12.49 3.54 -8.36
N GLY A 51 12.95 3.25 -7.14
CA GLY A 51 13.66 4.21 -6.28
C GLY A 51 12.76 5.18 -5.51
N TYR A 52 11.43 5.07 -5.62
CA TYR A 52 10.51 5.90 -4.85
C TYR A 52 10.49 5.50 -3.37
N THR A 53 11.04 6.36 -2.51
CA THR A 53 11.23 6.11 -1.07
C THR A 53 10.02 6.47 -0.21
N GLY A 54 9.02 7.15 -0.77
CA GLY A 54 7.75 7.50 -0.11
C GLY A 54 6.70 6.39 -0.13
N GLY A 55 7.04 5.21 -0.66
CA GLY A 55 6.08 4.19 -1.06
C GLY A 55 5.45 3.35 0.06
N ILE A 56 4.45 2.55 -0.34
CA ILE A 56 3.82 1.45 0.40
C ILE A 56 4.83 0.61 1.15
N ARG A 57 6.00 0.31 0.55
CA ARG A 57 7.08 -0.44 1.23
C ARG A 57 7.41 0.12 2.61
N GLN A 58 7.66 1.43 2.69
CA GLN A 58 8.03 2.09 3.94
C GLN A 58 6.86 2.14 4.94
N ARG A 59 5.61 2.24 4.44
CA ARG A 59 4.39 2.18 5.27
C ARG A 59 4.17 0.77 5.84
N LEU A 60 4.47 -0.28 5.06
CA LEU A 60 4.37 -1.68 5.48
C LEU A 60 5.43 -2.02 6.51
N ASP A 61 6.68 -1.61 6.28
CA ASP A 61 7.78 -1.86 7.21
C ASP A 61 7.49 -1.25 8.60
N LYS A 62 6.99 -0.01 8.65
CA LYS A 62 6.53 0.62 9.90
C LYS A 62 5.42 -0.17 10.58
N ARG A 63 4.47 -0.71 9.80
CA ARG A 63 3.34 -1.49 10.32
C ARG A 63 3.80 -2.84 10.89
N HIS A 64 4.71 -3.52 10.19
CA HIS A 64 5.32 -4.77 10.62
C HIS A 64 6.20 -4.58 11.87
N ALA A 65 6.99 -3.51 11.92
CA ALA A 65 7.78 -3.17 13.11
C ALA A 65 6.88 -2.96 14.34
N LYS A 66 5.78 -2.20 14.18
CA LYS A 66 4.82 -1.94 15.26
C LYS A 66 4.09 -3.21 15.72
N ARG A 67 3.80 -4.15 14.81
CA ARG A 67 3.24 -5.47 15.19
C ARG A 67 4.22 -6.30 16.01
N ARG A 68 5.50 -6.34 15.61
CA ARG A 68 6.56 -7.04 16.36
C ARG A 68 6.75 -6.47 17.76
N GLU A 69 6.75 -5.14 17.90
CA GLU A 69 6.84 -4.47 19.20
C GLU A 69 5.68 -4.85 20.14
N ARG A 70 4.45 -4.91 19.62
CA ARG A 70 3.27 -5.33 20.40
C ARG A 70 3.32 -6.79 20.82
N ALA A 71 3.83 -7.67 19.95
CA ALA A 71 3.99 -9.08 20.25
C ALA A 71 5.07 -9.33 21.32
N ALA A 72 6.16 -8.54 21.31
CA ALA A 72 7.24 -8.64 22.28
C ALA A 72 6.90 -8.09 23.68
N LYS A 73 5.81 -7.32 23.81
CA LYS A 73 5.31 -6.76 25.08
C LYS A 73 4.23 -7.63 25.76
N ARG A 74 3.94 -8.80 25.21
CA ARG A 74 3.07 -9.83 25.80
C ARG A 74 3.92 -10.93 26.40
#